data_AF-A0A7J3M1M6-F1
#
_entry.id   AF-A0A7J3M1M6-F1
#
_cell.length_a   1.000
_cell.length_b   1.000
_cell.length_c   1.000
_cell.angle_alpha   90.00
_cell.angle_beta   90.00
_cell.angle_gamma   90.00
#
_symmetry.space_group_name_H-M   'P 1'
#
loop_
_entity.id
_entity.type
_entity.pdbx_description
1 polymer ?
#
loop_
_entity_poly.entity_id
_entity_poly.type
_entity_poly.pdbx_seq_one_letter_code
_entity_poly.pdbx_strand_id
1 'polypeptide(L)'
;MRSAVGRIVGTASAFEFEFVVTNPKAVKRGDYIKVWNDAEGWILAYVSEILATENAKSAERELIGKARVIGKRESGKMITPPTPFIPGENVYIAEDSMIAETFGFEKDGIYLGLLGDTNVRVTLNPNLLVQKHVCILAKTGSGKSYTAGVIVEELLDRNVPLLIIDPHGEYVSLKKANNISENEFGVKPKAYAEKVVVYAPPTSPFLSEADKELSLENRNLSPEELIELSNLRSPSAQALLYQAMRKLKDYTISDIIREVEKTRHSGKWTLIGALSKIESSGLFKDKPTDVRELMRRGKASIIDLRGIEPSYQTLIVSRITSRLFELRKRGEVEPGMIVVEEAHNFIPEREKAVSTNALRAIASEGRKFGLGLMVISQRPARVDKNVISQCNTQIIMKITNPNDLNAIKKGIEGITSEMIEEVKRLPPGYAVVVSSGIDMPIVVRIRVRKSAHSEAVKVVESEVEEVPRKSQDSEEKKRGFFSKIFRRG
;
A
#
# COMPACT_ATOMS: atom_id res chain seq x y z
N MET A 1 1.85 -38.92 -13.05
CA MET A 1 0.54 -38.30 -13.33
C MET A 1 -0.14 -38.00 -12.02
N ARG A 2 -0.66 -36.78 -11.81
CA ARG A 2 -1.45 -36.49 -10.60
C ARG A 2 -2.76 -37.28 -10.70
N SER A 3 -3.12 -38.00 -9.64
CA SER A 3 -4.41 -38.70 -9.55
C SER A 3 -5.55 -37.69 -9.52
N ALA A 4 -6.69 -38.03 -10.13
CA ALA A 4 -7.91 -37.25 -9.98
C ALA A 4 -8.29 -37.12 -8.50
N VAL A 5 -8.78 -35.94 -8.10
CA VAL A 5 -9.25 -35.64 -6.74
C VAL A 5 -10.78 -35.61 -6.63
N GLY A 6 -11.47 -35.67 -7.77
CA GLY A 6 -12.92 -35.76 -7.82
C GLY A 6 -13.45 -35.92 -9.24
N ARG A 7 -14.77 -35.94 -9.36
CA ARG A 7 -15.49 -35.96 -10.64
C ARG A 7 -16.68 -35.03 -10.62
N ILE A 8 -16.92 -34.31 -11.73
CA ILE A 8 -18.05 -33.39 -11.85
C ILE A 8 -19.36 -34.17 -11.73
N VAL A 9 -20.31 -33.63 -10.98
CA VAL A 9 -21.65 -34.18 -10.82
C VAL A 9 -22.70 -33.09 -10.90
N GLY A 10 -23.96 -33.49 -11.06
CA GLY A 10 -25.09 -32.57 -11.09
C GLY A 10 -25.05 -31.64 -12.29
N THR A 11 -25.56 -30.42 -12.10
CA THR A 11 -25.58 -29.39 -13.13
C THR A 11 -24.29 -28.60 -13.10
N ALA A 12 -23.64 -28.48 -14.25
CA ALA A 12 -22.44 -27.66 -14.43
C ALA A 12 -22.69 -26.56 -15.48
N SER A 13 -22.05 -25.42 -15.28
CA SER A 13 -22.10 -24.27 -16.19
C SER A 13 -20.69 -23.86 -16.60
N ALA A 14 -20.57 -22.82 -17.43
CA ALA A 14 -19.27 -22.22 -17.76
C ALA A 14 -18.61 -21.50 -16.56
N PHE A 15 -19.36 -21.20 -15.50
CA PHE A 15 -18.92 -20.35 -14.38
C PHE A 15 -18.74 -21.12 -13.07
N GLU A 16 -19.44 -22.24 -12.91
CA GLU A 16 -19.38 -23.05 -11.70
C GLU A 16 -19.83 -24.48 -11.97
N PHE A 17 -19.36 -25.39 -11.12
CA PHE A 17 -19.77 -26.80 -11.12
C PHE A 17 -19.62 -27.41 -9.73
N GLU A 18 -20.35 -28.51 -9.51
CA GLU A 18 -20.19 -29.36 -8.34
C GLU A 18 -19.39 -30.62 -8.70
N PHE A 19 -18.65 -31.15 -7.75
CA PHE A 19 -17.90 -32.39 -7.95
C PHE A 19 -17.89 -33.25 -6.69
N VAL A 20 -17.98 -34.56 -6.86
CA VAL A 20 -17.77 -35.52 -5.78
C VAL A 20 -16.27 -35.58 -5.49
N VAL A 21 -15.90 -35.33 -4.23
CA VAL A 21 -14.51 -35.41 -3.77
C VAL A 21 -14.15 -36.87 -3.52
N THR A 22 -13.28 -37.42 -4.36
CA THR A 22 -12.81 -38.82 -4.23
C THR A 22 -11.53 -38.94 -3.41
N ASN A 23 -10.77 -37.84 -3.26
CA ASN A 23 -9.58 -37.80 -2.43
C ASN A 23 -9.60 -36.60 -1.47
N PRO A 24 -10.27 -36.73 -0.31
CA PRO A 24 -10.43 -35.62 0.64
C PRO A 24 -9.14 -35.16 1.34
N LYS A 25 -8.07 -35.96 1.26
CA LYS A 25 -6.75 -35.54 1.75
C LYS A 25 -6.03 -34.63 0.76
N ALA A 26 -6.39 -34.67 -0.52
CA ALA A 26 -5.70 -33.97 -1.59
C ALA A 26 -6.36 -32.65 -1.99
N VAL A 27 -7.67 -32.48 -1.76
CA VAL A 27 -8.40 -31.25 -2.10
C VAL A 27 -9.16 -30.72 -0.90
N LYS A 28 -9.04 -29.42 -0.66
CA LYS A 28 -9.75 -28.66 0.37
C LYS A 28 -10.33 -27.38 -0.21
N ARG A 29 -11.25 -26.76 0.53
CA ARG A 29 -11.68 -25.39 0.26
C ARG A 29 -10.46 -24.47 0.20
N GLY A 30 -10.44 -23.59 -0.79
CA GLY A 30 -9.32 -22.66 -1.03
C GLY A 30 -8.28 -23.16 -2.02
N ASP A 31 -8.36 -24.43 -2.42
CA ASP A 31 -7.45 -24.97 -3.42
C ASP A 31 -7.86 -24.57 -4.84
N TYR A 32 -6.87 -24.56 -5.72
CA TYR A 32 -7.06 -24.41 -7.15
C TYR A 32 -7.01 -25.78 -7.82
N ILE A 33 -8.01 -26.05 -8.62
CA ILE A 33 -8.17 -27.29 -9.39
C ILE A 33 -8.14 -26.95 -10.88
N LYS A 34 -7.85 -27.96 -11.69
CA LYS A 34 -8.01 -27.92 -13.13
C LYS A 34 -8.95 -29.00 -13.61
N VAL A 35 -9.69 -28.66 -14.65
CA VAL A 35 -10.72 -29.51 -15.25
C VAL A 35 -10.65 -29.35 -16.77
N TRP A 36 -10.94 -30.42 -17.49
CA TRP A 36 -10.95 -30.39 -18.95
C TRP A 36 -12.27 -29.79 -19.46
N ASN A 37 -12.17 -28.93 -20.46
CA ASN A 37 -13.28 -28.39 -21.22
C ASN A 37 -13.03 -28.71 -22.70
N ASP A 38 -14.03 -29.25 -23.40
CA ASP A 38 -13.86 -29.72 -24.77
C ASP A 38 -13.52 -28.61 -25.77
N ALA A 39 -13.96 -27.38 -25.52
CA ALA A 39 -13.67 -26.24 -26.39
C ALA A 39 -12.30 -25.62 -26.09
N GLU A 40 -11.93 -25.50 -24.81
CA GLU A 40 -10.80 -24.66 -24.40
C GLU A 40 -9.62 -25.42 -23.77
N GLY A 41 -9.76 -26.72 -23.55
CA GLY A 41 -8.78 -27.58 -22.89
C GLY A 41 -8.78 -27.43 -21.36
N TRP A 42 -7.60 -27.39 -20.74
CA TRP A 42 -7.48 -27.27 -19.27
C TRP A 42 -7.88 -25.89 -18.78
N ILE A 43 -8.88 -25.85 -17.90
CA ILE A 43 -9.39 -24.63 -17.27
C ILE A 43 -9.12 -24.65 -15.77
N LEU A 44 -8.71 -23.51 -15.23
CA LEU A 44 -8.53 -23.31 -13.80
C LEU A 44 -9.87 -23.03 -13.12
N ALA A 45 -10.09 -23.63 -11.96
CA ALA A 45 -11.21 -23.34 -11.08
C ALA A 45 -10.76 -23.31 -9.60
N TYR A 46 -11.53 -22.61 -8.77
CA TYR A 46 -11.28 -22.42 -7.35
C TYR A 46 -12.34 -23.14 -6.52
N VAL A 47 -11.91 -23.96 -5.56
CA VAL A 47 -12.82 -24.69 -4.67
C VAL A 47 -13.36 -23.74 -3.61
N SER A 48 -14.58 -23.25 -3.82
CA SER A 48 -15.24 -22.27 -2.95
C SER A 48 -15.76 -22.89 -1.66
N GLU A 49 -16.22 -24.14 -1.72
CA GLU A 49 -16.85 -24.86 -0.63
C GLU A 49 -16.61 -26.38 -0.73
N ILE A 50 -16.58 -27.07 0.41
CA ILE A 50 -16.71 -28.52 0.49
C ILE A 50 -17.77 -28.83 1.54
N LEU A 51 -18.81 -29.53 1.11
CA LEU A 51 -19.96 -29.92 1.90
C LEU A 51 -19.91 -31.42 2.18
N ALA A 52 -20.29 -31.83 3.38
CA ALA A 52 -20.56 -33.22 3.69
C ALA A 52 -22.05 -33.49 3.54
N THR A 53 -22.38 -34.51 2.75
CA THR A 53 -23.76 -34.95 2.49
C THR A 53 -23.86 -36.46 2.63
N GLU A 54 -25.08 -36.98 2.54
CA GLU A 54 -25.37 -38.41 2.49
C GLU A 54 -25.89 -38.74 1.10
N ASN A 55 -25.34 -39.79 0.48
CA ASN A 55 -25.77 -40.22 -0.84
C ASN A 55 -27.17 -40.85 -0.72
N ALA A 56 -28.16 -40.24 -1.38
CA ALA A 56 -29.55 -40.66 -1.32
C ALA A 56 -29.80 -42.12 -1.76
N LYS A 57 -28.87 -42.74 -2.50
CA LYS A 57 -28.98 -44.12 -2.98
C LYS A 57 -28.24 -45.16 -2.12
N SER A 58 -27.14 -44.78 -1.46
CA SER A 58 -26.29 -45.71 -0.72
C SER A 58 -26.23 -45.46 0.79
N ALA A 59 -26.79 -44.36 1.29
CA ALA A 59 -26.66 -43.90 2.69
C ALA A 59 -25.19 -43.74 3.15
N GLU A 60 -24.25 -43.67 2.21
CA GLU A 60 -22.84 -43.42 2.50
C GLU A 60 -22.57 -41.92 2.57
N ARG A 61 -21.66 -41.54 3.47
CA ARG A 61 -21.19 -40.16 3.57
C ARG A 61 -20.40 -39.79 2.32
N GLU A 62 -20.80 -38.71 1.68
CA GLU A 62 -20.18 -38.17 0.48
C GLU A 62 -19.74 -36.74 0.72
N LEU A 63 -18.67 -36.32 0.04
CA LEU A 63 -18.19 -34.95 0.09
C LEU A 63 -18.41 -34.32 -1.29
N ILE A 64 -19.13 -33.20 -1.32
CA ILE A 64 -19.41 -32.42 -2.52
C ILE A 64 -18.60 -31.12 -2.46
N GLY A 65 -17.69 -30.95 -3.41
CA GLY A 65 -16.99 -29.70 -3.64
C GLY A 65 -17.79 -28.81 -4.58
N LYS A 66 -17.85 -27.51 -4.28
CA LYS A 66 -18.31 -26.48 -5.21
C LYS A 66 -17.10 -25.74 -5.76
N ALA A 67 -17.05 -25.58 -7.07
CA ALA A 67 -15.96 -24.91 -7.76
C ALA A 67 -16.46 -23.73 -8.58
N ARG A 68 -15.81 -22.58 -8.43
CA ARG A 68 -15.99 -21.40 -9.28
C ARG A 68 -14.93 -21.41 -10.36
N VAL A 69 -15.34 -21.31 -11.61
CA VAL A 69 -14.45 -21.32 -12.78
C VAL A 69 -13.74 -19.98 -12.86
N ILE A 70 -12.42 -20.03 -13.01
CA ILE A 70 -11.57 -18.85 -13.19
C ILE A 70 -11.34 -18.65 -14.69
N GLY A 71 -10.96 -19.72 -15.39
CA GLY A 71 -10.64 -19.66 -16.81
C GLY A 71 -9.19 -20.07 -17.10
N LYS A 72 -8.70 -19.62 -18.24
CA LYS A 72 -7.29 -19.74 -18.66
C LYS A 72 -6.81 -18.39 -19.17
N ARG A 73 -5.50 -18.19 -19.24
CA ARG A 73 -4.94 -16.99 -19.88
C ARG A 73 -4.55 -17.29 -21.32
N GLU A 74 -5.04 -16.48 -22.25
CA GLU A 74 -4.73 -16.57 -23.67
C GLU A 74 -4.50 -15.16 -24.24
N SER A 75 -3.43 -14.99 -25.02
CA SER A 75 -3.05 -13.68 -25.59
C SER A 75 -3.01 -12.52 -24.56
N GLY A 76 -2.59 -12.84 -23.33
CA GLY A 76 -2.45 -11.87 -22.24
C GLY A 76 -3.75 -11.52 -21.50
N LYS A 77 -4.88 -12.12 -21.84
CA LYS A 77 -6.18 -11.90 -21.18
C LYS A 77 -6.69 -13.19 -20.54
N MET A 78 -7.37 -13.08 -19.40
CA MET A 78 -8.13 -14.20 -18.85
C MET A 78 -9.41 -14.39 -19.66
N ILE A 79 -9.64 -15.62 -20.12
CA ILE A 79 -10.85 -16.02 -20.84
C ILE A 79 -11.55 -17.14 -20.07
N THR A 80 -12.87 -17.04 -20.02
CA THR A 80 -13.76 -18.07 -19.48
C THR A 80 -14.24 -18.98 -20.61
N PRO A 81 -14.42 -20.29 -20.35
CA PRO A 81 -14.90 -21.21 -21.39
C PRO A 81 -16.30 -20.81 -21.88
N PRO A 82 -16.59 -20.91 -23.19
CA PRO A 82 -17.90 -20.57 -23.75
C PRO A 82 -18.93 -21.69 -23.55
N THR A 83 -18.48 -22.89 -23.21
CA THR A 83 -19.32 -24.09 -23.02
C THR A 83 -19.31 -24.56 -21.57
N PRO A 84 -20.39 -25.20 -21.10
CA PRO A 84 -20.43 -25.81 -19.77
C PRO A 84 -19.47 -26.99 -19.67
N PHE A 85 -19.11 -27.35 -18.43
CA PHE A 85 -18.37 -28.58 -18.16
C PHE A 85 -19.30 -29.81 -18.20
N ILE A 86 -18.75 -30.96 -18.56
CA ILE A 86 -19.51 -32.21 -18.71
C ILE A 86 -19.50 -32.99 -17.39
N PRO A 87 -20.67 -33.36 -16.83
CA PRO A 87 -20.73 -34.26 -15.69
C PRO A 87 -20.03 -35.59 -15.97
N GLY A 88 -19.27 -36.08 -14.99
CA GLY A 88 -18.42 -37.26 -15.10
C GLY A 88 -16.95 -36.95 -15.36
N GLU A 89 -16.63 -35.73 -15.82
CA GLU A 89 -15.24 -35.31 -16.05
C GLU A 89 -14.40 -35.31 -14.78
N ASN A 90 -13.13 -35.69 -14.92
CA ASN A 90 -12.21 -35.78 -13.79
C ASN A 90 -11.68 -34.40 -13.39
N VAL A 91 -11.61 -34.17 -12.08
CA VAL A 91 -11.05 -32.97 -11.47
C VAL A 91 -9.66 -33.27 -10.91
N TYR A 92 -8.70 -32.38 -11.15
CA TYR A 92 -7.30 -32.53 -10.71
C TYR A 92 -6.84 -31.30 -9.94
N ILE A 93 -5.84 -31.45 -9.07
CA ILE A 93 -5.16 -30.28 -8.46
C ILE A 93 -4.34 -29.55 -9.53
N ALA A 94 -4.52 -28.24 -9.63
CA ALA A 94 -3.79 -27.41 -10.58
C ALA A 94 -2.30 -27.32 -10.23
N GLU A 95 -1.42 -27.26 -11.23
CA GLU A 95 -0.02 -26.95 -10.99
C GLU A 95 0.16 -25.46 -10.66
N ASP A 96 1.10 -25.14 -9.76
CA ASP A 96 1.44 -23.76 -9.39
C ASP A 96 1.77 -22.89 -10.61
N SER A 97 2.37 -23.48 -11.65
CA SER A 97 2.65 -22.80 -12.92
C SER A 97 1.38 -22.41 -13.68
N MET A 98 0.37 -23.29 -13.73
CA MET A 98 -0.91 -23.00 -14.37
C MET A 98 -1.65 -21.90 -13.61
N ILE A 99 -1.61 -21.93 -12.27
CA ILE A 99 -2.19 -20.88 -11.44
C ILE A 99 -1.51 -19.53 -11.75
N ALA A 100 -0.18 -19.49 -11.67
CA ALA A 100 0.58 -18.27 -11.93
C ALA A 100 0.35 -17.72 -13.35
N GLU A 101 0.31 -18.59 -14.36
CA GLU A 101 0.04 -18.22 -15.75
C GLU A 101 -1.37 -17.64 -15.91
N THR A 102 -2.40 -18.32 -15.39
CA THR A 102 -3.78 -17.84 -15.48
C THR A 102 -3.95 -16.44 -14.88
N PHE A 103 -3.36 -16.20 -13.71
CA PHE A 103 -3.39 -14.88 -13.05
C PHE A 103 -2.43 -13.83 -13.65
N GLY A 104 -1.55 -14.22 -14.57
CA GLY A 104 -0.58 -13.32 -15.18
C GLY A 104 0.57 -12.89 -14.27
N PHE A 105 0.96 -13.72 -13.30
CA PHE A 105 2.09 -13.43 -12.42
C PHE A 105 3.41 -13.56 -13.19
N GLU A 106 4.12 -12.45 -13.33
CA GLU A 106 5.40 -12.39 -14.02
C GLU A 106 6.55 -12.90 -13.14
N LYS A 107 7.51 -13.65 -13.71
CA LYS A 107 8.67 -14.15 -12.94
C LYS A 107 9.54 -13.04 -12.36
N ASP A 108 9.66 -11.90 -13.04
CA ASP A 108 10.53 -10.77 -12.63
C ASP A 108 9.75 -9.57 -12.02
N GLY A 109 8.52 -9.82 -11.53
CA GLY A 109 7.71 -8.78 -10.90
C GLY A 109 8.09 -8.47 -9.44
N ILE A 110 7.46 -7.43 -8.88
CA ILE A 110 7.49 -7.06 -7.47
C ILE A 110 6.88 -8.18 -6.65
N TYR A 111 7.70 -8.95 -5.94
CA TYR A 111 7.25 -10.09 -5.17
C TYR A 111 6.59 -9.65 -3.86
N LEU A 112 5.25 -9.78 -3.80
CA LEU A 112 4.45 -9.41 -2.63
C LEU A 112 4.33 -10.52 -1.59
N GLY A 113 4.29 -11.78 -2.02
CA GLY A 113 3.99 -12.90 -1.13
C GLY A 113 3.35 -14.09 -1.83
N LEU A 114 2.56 -14.87 -1.10
CA LEU A 114 1.95 -16.11 -1.60
C LEU A 114 0.46 -15.92 -1.85
N LEU A 115 -0.09 -16.59 -2.86
CA LEU A 115 -1.52 -16.57 -3.17
C LEU A 115 -2.28 -17.38 -2.11
N GLY A 116 -2.98 -16.70 -1.21
CA GLY A 116 -3.67 -17.30 -0.07
C GLY A 116 -2.76 -18.22 0.76
N ASP A 117 -3.18 -19.48 0.89
CA ASP A 117 -2.43 -20.55 1.59
C ASP A 117 -1.69 -21.50 0.61
N THR A 118 -1.51 -21.08 -0.65
CA THR A 118 -0.77 -21.85 -1.67
C THR A 118 0.73 -21.53 -1.65
N ASN A 119 1.51 -22.23 -2.47
CA ASN A 119 2.94 -21.92 -2.70
C ASN A 119 3.16 -21.02 -3.93
N VAL A 120 2.08 -20.53 -4.55
CA VAL A 120 2.18 -19.71 -5.76
C VAL A 120 2.63 -18.29 -5.39
N ARG A 121 3.74 -17.85 -5.98
CA ARG A 121 4.29 -16.51 -5.76
C ARG A 121 3.45 -15.47 -6.50
N VAL A 122 2.96 -14.49 -5.76
CA VAL A 122 2.26 -13.33 -6.31
C VAL A 122 3.27 -12.23 -6.58
N THR A 123 3.35 -11.85 -7.84
CA THR A 123 4.19 -10.76 -8.31
C THR A 123 3.35 -9.70 -9.02
N LEU A 124 3.72 -8.43 -8.86
CA LEU A 124 3.09 -7.31 -9.56
C LEU A 124 4.05 -6.70 -10.57
N ASN A 125 3.52 -6.22 -11.69
CA ASN A 125 4.32 -5.52 -12.69
C ASN A 125 4.90 -4.21 -12.09
N PRO A 126 6.23 -4.03 -12.07
CA PRO A 126 6.87 -2.86 -11.46
C PRO A 126 6.46 -1.54 -12.12
N ASN A 127 6.31 -1.52 -13.45
CA ASN A 127 5.95 -0.32 -14.19
C ASN A 127 4.50 0.09 -13.91
N LEU A 128 3.58 -0.87 -13.87
CA LEU A 128 2.19 -0.59 -13.49
C LEU A 128 2.11 -0.05 -12.06
N LEU A 129 2.88 -0.65 -11.14
CA LEU A 129 2.90 -0.24 -9.74
C LEU A 129 3.42 1.20 -9.57
N VAL A 130 4.52 1.55 -10.25
CA VAL A 130 5.07 2.91 -10.20
C VAL A 130 4.19 3.91 -10.95
N GLN A 131 3.76 3.61 -12.17
CA GLN A 131 3.11 4.61 -13.01
C GLN A 131 1.62 4.82 -12.69
N LYS A 132 0.95 3.85 -12.07
CA LYS A 132 -0.52 3.90 -11.91
C LYS A 132 -0.99 4.04 -10.46
N HIS A 133 -0.10 4.49 -9.58
CA HIS A 133 -0.34 4.73 -8.16
C HIS A 133 -0.78 3.47 -7.38
N VAL A 134 -0.54 3.50 -6.07
CA VAL A 134 -0.84 2.40 -5.16
C VAL A 134 -1.55 2.96 -3.95
N CYS A 135 -2.55 2.25 -3.43
CA CYS A 135 -3.03 2.50 -2.07
C CYS A 135 -2.91 1.25 -1.20
N ILE A 136 -2.52 1.45 0.06
CA ILE A 136 -2.46 0.40 1.08
C ILE A 136 -3.39 0.82 2.22
N LEU A 137 -4.48 0.07 2.38
CA LEU A 137 -5.57 0.40 3.28
C LEU A 137 -5.71 -0.70 4.34
N ALA A 138 -5.59 -0.36 5.62
CA ALA A 138 -5.83 -1.32 6.71
C ALA A 138 -5.99 -0.70 8.09
N LYS A 139 -6.71 -1.34 9.00
CA LYS A 139 -6.70 -0.90 10.41
C LYS A 139 -5.32 -1.04 11.06
N THR A 140 -5.09 -0.35 12.18
CA THR A 140 -3.86 -0.44 13.00
C THR A 140 -3.50 -1.89 13.34
N GLY A 141 -2.20 -2.22 13.30
CA GLY A 141 -1.70 -3.56 13.61
C GLY A 141 -1.93 -4.64 12.54
N SER A 142 -2.46 -4.27 11.36
CA SER A 142 -2.68 -5.24 10.27
C SER A 142 -1.47 -5.48 9.37
N GLY A 143 -0.46 -4.60 9.45
CA GLY A 143 0.78 -4.68 8.66
C GLY A 143 0.88 -3.71 7.48
N LYS A 144 0.29 -2.50 7.55
CA LYS A 144 0.34 -1.49 6.46
C LYS A 144 1.77 -1.13 6.05
N SER A 145 2.51 -0.54 6.99
CA SER A 145 3.89 -0.08 6.79
C SER A 145 4.84 -1.26 6.55
N TYR A 146 4.51 -2.43 7.09
CA TYR A 146 5.21 -3.68 6.77
C TYR A 146 5.06 -4.04 5.27
N THR A 147 3.83 -3.98 4.75
CA THR A 147 3.52 -4.26 3.34
C THR A 147 4.10 -3.18 2.42
N ALA A 148 4.05 -1.92 2.83
CA ALA A 148 4.72 -0.83 2.12
C ALA A 148 6.24 -1.05 2.06
N GLY A 149 6.85 -1.44 3.19
CA GLY A 149 8.26 -1.83 3.27
C GLY A 149 8.62 -2.97 2.31
N VAL A 150 7.78 -4.00 2.19
CA VAL A 150 7.95 -5.08 1.19
C VAL A 150 8.05 -4.53 -0.23
N ILE A 151 7.16 -3.60 -0.61
CA ILE A 151 7.18 -3.00 -1.95
C ILE A 151 8.41 -2.10 -2.13
N VAL A 152 8.73 -1.27 -1.13
CA VAL A 152 9.89 -0.38 -1.13
C VAL A 152 11.20 -1.18 -1.31
N GLU A 153 11.35 -2.32 -0.66
CA GLU A 153 12.50 -3.23 -0.84
C GLU A 153 12.64 -3.72 -2.28
N GLU A 154 11.54 -4.16 -2.89
CA GLU A 154 11.53 -4.65 -4.28
C GLU A 154 11.83 -3.54 -5.30
N LEU A 155 11.38 -2.31 -5.03
CA LEU A 155 11.66 -1.13 -5.83
C LEU A 155 13.13 -0.69 -5.68
N LEU A 156 13.67 -0.71 -4.46
CA LEU A 156 15.09 -0.42 -4.20
C LEU A 156 16.01 -1.43 -4.87
N ASP A 157 15.67 -2.72 -4.88
CA ASP A 157 16.42 -3.76 -5.60
C ASP A 157 16.47 -3.50 -7.10
N ARG A 158 15.44 -2.85 -7.66
CA ARG A 158 15.35 -2.43 -9.07
C ARG A 158 15.86 -1.02 -9.33
N ASN A 159 16.48 -0.40 -8.32
CA ASN A 159 17.02 0.95 -8.37
C ASN A 159 15.99 2.05 -8.71
N VAL A 160 14.73 1.85 -8.36
CA VAL A 160 13.70 2.88 -8.51
C VAL A 160 13.95 4.00 -7.48
N PRO A 161 14.01 5.27 -7.90
CA PRO A 161 14.02 6.41 -6.98
C PRO A 161 12.79 6.46 -6.08
N LEU A 162 12.99 6.68 -4.79
CA LEU A 162 11.90 6.78 -3.81
C LEU A 162 12.03 8.05 -2.97
N LEU A 163 10.91 8.74 -2.78
CA LEU A 163 10.74 9.77 -1.75
C LEU A 163 9.69 9.28 -0.75
N ILE A 164 10.06 9.09 0.51
CA ILE A 164 9.18 8.56 1.55
C ILE A 164 8.88 9.68 2.54
N ILE A 165 7.61 10.00 2.74
CA ILE A 165 7.12 10.92 3.76
C ILE A 165 6.75 10.09 4.99
N ASP A 166 7.51 10.24 6.07
CA ASP A 166 7.45 9.37 7.24
C ASP A 166 7.18 10.18 8.53
N PRO A 167 5.91 10.33 8.95
CA PRO A 167 5.55 11.03 10.18
C PRO A 167 5.84 10.24 11.46
N HIS A 168 6.19 8.95 11.34
CA HIS A 168 6.31 8.02 12.48
C HIS A 168 7.67 7.32 12.57
N GLY A 169 8.57 7.51 11.61
CA GLY A 169 9.93 6.94 11.60
C GLY A 169 9.97 5.44 11.34
N GLU A 170 8.97 4.89 10.66
CA GLU A 170 8.86 3.45 10.40
C GLU A 170 9.87 2.96 9.35
N TYR A 171 10.33 3.87 8.47
CA TYR A 171 11.15 3.51 7.30
C TYR A 171 12.66 3.62 7.55
N VAL A 172 13.10 4.27 8.63
CA VAL A 172 14.53 4.29 9.05
C VAL A 172 15.07 2.87 9.23
N SER A 173 14.20 1.93 9.63
CA SER A 173 14.47 0.50 9.76
C SER A 173 14.99 -0.18 8.49
N LEU A 174 14.74 0.37 7.29
CA LEU A 174 15.26 -0.13 6.01
C LEU A 174 16.79 -0.24 5.98
N LYS A 175 17.49 0.58 6.78
CA LYS A 175 18.96 0.56 6.88
C LYS A 175 19.50 -0.71 7.52
N LYS A 176 18.69 -1.47 8.26
CA LYS A 176 19.11 -2.69 8.98
C LYS A 176 18.54 -3.92 8.28
N ALA A 177 19.33 -5.00 8.24
CA ALA A 177 18.83 -6.29 7.76
C ALA A 177 17.87 -6.89 8.78
N ASN A 178 16.87 -7.64 8.32
CA ASN A 178 15.96 -8.36 9.20
C ASN A 178 16.67 -9.57 9.86
N ASN A 179 16.17 -10.02 11.01
CA ASN A 179 16.66 -11.25 11.65
C ASN A 179 15.73 -12.41 11.32
N ILE A 180 15.78 -12.91 10.08
CA ILE A 180 14.96 -14.04 9.61
C ILE A 180 15.84 -15.18 9.11
N SER A 181 15.45 -16.40 9.46
CA SER A 181 16.01 -17.64 8.94
C SER A 181 15.27 -18.10 7.68
N GLU A 182 15.56 -19.32 7.21
CA GLU A 182 14.84 -19.92 6.09
C GLU A 182 13.33 -19.89 6.34
N ASN A 183 12.59 -19.41 5.33
CA ASN A 183 11.16 -19.14 5.42
C ASN A 183 10.48 -19.58 4.13
N GLU A 184 9.17 -19.85 4.24
CA GLU A 184 8.33 -20.32 3.13
C GLU A 184 8.26 -19.34 1.94
N PHE A 185 8.64 -18.07 2.13
CA PHE A 185 8.66 -17.06 1.08
C PHE A 185 9.98 -17.05 0.29
N GLY A 186 11.00 -17.80 0.73
CA GLY A 186 12.34 -17.80 0.11
C GLY A 186 13.05 -16.44 0.19
N VAL A 187 12.72 -15.62 1.19
CA VAL A 187 13.27 -14.27 1.36
C VAL A 187 14.53 -14.33 2.20
N LYS A 188 15.59 -13.61 1.79
CA LYS A 188 16.84 -13.49 2.54
C LYS A 188 16.95 -12.11 3.20
N PRO A 189 17.53 -11.99 4.40
CA PRO A 189 17.85 -10.70 5.01
C PRO A 189 18.67 -9.79 4.10
N LYS A 190 18.35 -8.49 4.09
CA LYS A 190 19.11 -7.46 3.38
C LYS A 190 18.93 -6.10 4.03
N ALA A 191 20.05 -5.40 4.23
CA ALA A 191 20.09 -4.01 4.63
C ALA A 191 20.16 -3.09 3.41
N TYR A 192 19.53 -1.91 3.49
CA TYR A 192 19.57 -0.88 2.45
C TYR A 192 20.28 0.40 2.91
N ALA A 193 21.18 0.31 3.89
CA ALA A 193 21.90 1.46 4.47
C ALA A 193 22.49 2.38 3.40
N GLU A 194 23.21 1.81 2.43
CA GLU A 194 23.84 2.56 1.33
C GLU A 194 22.85 3.20 0.34
N LYS A 195 21.57 2.79 0.37
CA LYS A 195 20.53 3.30 -0.52
C LYS A 195 19.60 4.30 0.17
N VAL A 196 19.58 4.34 1.50
CA VAL A 196 18.63 5.15 2.26
C VAL A 196 19.32 6.40 2.79
N VAL A 197 18.72 7.57 2.55
CA VAL A 197 19.16 8.85 3.11
C VAL A 197 18.00 9.46 3.88
N VAL A 198 18.21 9.75 5.17
CA VAL A 198 17.22 10.32 6.08
C VAL A 198 17.45 11.83 6.18
N TYR A 199 16.39 12.58 5.91
CA TYR A 199 16.32 14.03 6.02
C TYR A 199 15.36 14.40 7.15
N ALA A 200 15.78 15.28 8.06
CA ALA A 200 14.93 15.79 9.13
C ALA A 200 14.94 17.32 9.16
N PRO A 201 13.80 17.98 9.43
CA PRO A 201 13.76 19.43 9.65
C PRO A 201 14.58 19.87 10.87
N PRO A 202 15.01 21.14 10.95
CA PRO A 202 15.84 21.62 12.05
C PRO A 202 15.13 21.58 13.42
N THR A 203 13.79 21.67 13.38
CA THR A 203 12.92 21.57 14.56
C THR A 203 12.66 20.12 15.00
N SER A 204 13.16 19.12 14.28
CA SER A 204 12.96 17.71 14.62
C SER A 204 13.75 17.36 15.89
N PRO A 205 13.12 16.71 16.89
CA PRO A 205 13.86 16.15 18.02
C PRO A 205 14.77 14.98 17.61
N PHE A 206 14.62 14.46 16.37
CA PHE A 206 15.41 13.36 15.81
C PHE A 206 16.47 13.84 14.80
N LEU A 207 16.78 15.13 14.74
CA LEU A 207 17.75 15.68 13.79
C LEU A 207 19.14 15.02 13.89
N SER A 208 19.57 14.63 15.09
CA SER A 208 20.86 13.94 15.33
C SER A 208 20.89 12.51 14.77
N GLU A 209 19.74 11.90 14.51
CA GLU A 209 19.61 10.57 13.87
C GLU A 209 19.57 10.67 12.33
N ALA A 210 19.36 11.87 11.79
CA ALA A 210 19.25 12.08 10.35
C ALA A 210 20.63 12.16 9.67
N ASP A 211 20.70 11.74 8.40
CA ASP A 211 21.94 11.88 7.61
C ASP A 211 22.13 13.32 7.12
N LYS A 212 21.03 14.03 6.89
CA LYS A 212 21.01 15.40 6.39
C LYS A 212 19.91 16.23 7.05
N GLU A 213 20.19 17.51 7.23
CA GLU A 213 19.16 18.49 7.58
C GLU A 213 18.32 18.84 6.34
N LEU A 214 17.00 18.91 6.52
CA LEU A 214 16.06 19.36 5.51
C LEU A 214 15.80 20.86 5.67
N SER A 215 15.90 21.59 4.56
CA SER A 215 15.54 23.01 4.51
C SER A 215 14.76 23.35 3.23
N LEU A 216 13.90 24.35 3.32
CA LEU A 216 13.02 24.82 2.25
C LEU A 216 13.43 26.21 1.78
N GLU A 217 13.06 26.53 0.55
CA GLU A 217 13.30 27.85 -0.05
C GLU A 217 12.61 28.95 0.78
N ASN A 218 13.36 29.99 1.13
CA ASN A 218 12.89 31.10 1.97
C ASN A 218 12.07 32.15 1.18
N ARG A 219 11.98 32.00 -0.14
CA ARG A 219 11.32 32.99 -1.00
C ARG A 219 9.87 32.66 -1.30
N ASN A 220 9.07 33.72 -1.34
CA ASN A 220 7.71 33.75 -1.86
C ASN A 220 6.80 32.69 -1.21
N LEU A 221 6.78 32.64 0.11
CA LEU A 221 5.74 31.93 0.86
C LEU A 221 4.38 32.59 0.64
N SER A 222 3.35 31.81 0.33
CA SER A 222 2.01 32.33 0.11
C SER A 222 1.39 32.83 1.43
N PRO A 223 0.43 33.77 1.38
CA PRO A 223 -0.28 34.21 2.57
C PRO A 223 -0.92 33.04 3.33
N GLU A 224 -1.48 32.07 2.60
CA GLU A 224 -2.14 30.89 3.17
C GLU A 224 -1.14 30.00 3.91
N GLU A 225 0.06 29.78 3.36
CA GLU A 225 1.12 29.02 4.02
C GLU A 225 1.58 29.71 5.31
N LEU A 226 1.78 31.03 5.27
CA LEU A 226 2.18 31.81 6.45
C LEU A 226 1.10 31.82 7.54
N ILE A 227 -0.18 31.92 7.15
CA ILE A 227 -1.31 31.86 8.09
C ILE A 227 -1.40 30.49 8.76
N GLU A 228 -1.24 29.40 8.00
CA GLU A 228 -1.28 28.04 8.52
C GLU A 228 -0.13 27.79 9.50
N LEU A 229 1.12 28.08 9.09
CA LEU A 229 2.33 27.88 9.92
C LEU A 229 2.33 28.67 11.23
N SER A 230 1.77 29.88 11.20
CA SER A 230 1.72 30.75 12.38
C SER A 230 0.47 30.55 13.23
N ASN A 231 -0.50 29.76 12.76
CA ASN A 231 -1.85 29.66 13.34
C ASN A 231 -2.44 31.07 13.59
N LEU A 232 -2.27 31.98 12.63
CA LEU A 232 -2.69 33.36 12.76
C LEU A 232 -4.19 33.48 12.60
N ARG A 233 -4.93 33.57 13.71
CA ARG A 233 -6.42 33.61 13.70
C ARG A 233 -7.02 35.00 13.58
N SER A 234 -6.26 36.06 13.85
CA SER A 234 -6.78 37.43 13.86
C SER A 234 -7.06 37.92 12.44
N PRO A 235 -8.31 38.25 12.07
CA PRO A 235 -8.64 38.75 10.73
C PRO A 235 -7.88 40.04 10.40
N SER A 236 -7.69 40.93 11.37
CA SER A 236 -6.94 42.18 11.17
C SER A 236 -5.46 41.92 10.90
N ALA A 237 -4.85 40.93 11.55
CA ALA A 237 -3.46 40.54 11.28
C ALA A 237 -3.31 39.84 9.93
N GLN A 238 -4.27 38.99 9.55
CA GLN A 238 -4.31 38.39 8.21
C GLN A 238 -4.44 39.47 7.12
N ALA A 239 -5.35 40.44 7.27
CA ALA A 239 -5.50 41.54 6.33
C ALA A 239 -4.21 42.36 6.19
N LEU A 240 -3.51 42.59 7.30
CA LEU A 240 -2.21 43.27 7.32
C LEU A 240 -1.13 42.48 6.56
N LEU A 241 -1.10 41.16 6.72
CA LEU A 241 -0.21 40.27 5.96
C LEU A 241 -0.45 40.41 4.45
N TYR A 242 -1.71 40.28 4.01
CA TYR A 242 -2.07 40.47 2.59
C TYR A 242 -1.67 41.86 2.09
N GLN A 243 -1.90 42.92 2.87
CA GLN A 243 -1.53 44.29 2.50
C GLN A 243 -0.01 44.45 2.34
N ALA A 244 0.78 43.92 3.26
CA ALA A 244 2.24 43.98 3.19
C ALA A 244 2.76 43.22 1.97
N MET A 245 2.30 41.99 1.76
CA MET A 245 2.74 41.13 0.66
C MET A 245 2.37 41.69 -0.71
N ARG A 246 1.22 42.36 -0.87
CA ARG A 246 0.82 43.00 -2.13
C ARG A 246 1.80 44.08 -2.64
N LYS A 247 2.62 44.65 -1.76
CA LYS A 247 3.64 45.64 -2.12
C LYS A 247 4.97 45.02 -2.52
N LEU A 248 5.14 43.72 -2.30
CA LEU A 248 6.38 42.99 -2.52
C LEU A 248 6.23 42.10 -3.77
N LYS A 249 7.26 42.05 -4.60
CA LYS A 249 7.27 41.23 -5.83
C LYS A 249 8.05 39.93 -5.65
N ASP A 250 9.19 40.02 -4.96
CA ASP A 250 10.02 38.89 -4.55
C ASP A 250 10.43 39.18 -3.11
N TYR A 251 10.19 38.24 -2.20
CA TYR A 251 10.31 38.51 -0.77
C TYR A 251 10.66 37.25 0.03
N THR A 252 11.33 37.51 1.15
CA THR A 252 11.54 36.59 2.27
C THR A 252 10.59 36.93 3.42
N ILE A 253 10.55 36.08 4.45
CA ILE A 253 9.81 36.38 5.69
C ILE A 253 10.31 37.69 6.32
N SER A 254 11.62 37.94 6.32
CA SER A 254 12.23 39.16 6.86
C SER A 254 11.80 40.42 6.09
N ASP A 255 11.59 40.33 4.77
CA ASP A 255 11.05 41.44 3.97
C ASP A 255 9.61 41.79 4.35
N ILE A 256 8.79 40.77 4.60
CA ILE A 256 7.41 40.96 5.07
C ILE A 256 7.41 41.63 6.45
N ILE A 257 8.24 41.14 7.39
CA ILE A 257 8.38 41.74 8.72
C ILE A 257 8.74 43.24 8.60
N ARG A 258 9.76 43.56 7.80
CA ARG A 258 10.19 44.96 7.56
C ARG A 258 9.09 45.82 6.95
N GLU A 259 8.24 45.29 6.08
CA GLU A 259 7.12 46.04 5.52
C GLU A 259 5.99 46.24 6.54
N VAL A 260 5.71 45.24 7.38
CA VAL A 260 4.72 45.31 8.46
C VAL A 260 5.13 46.32 9.54
N GLU A 261 6.42 46.40 9.88
CA GLU A 261 6.96 47.34 10.88
C GLU A 261 6.67 48.81 10.56
N LYS A 262 6.68 49.17 9.26
CA LYS A 262 6.39 50.53 8.77
C LYS A 262 4.93 50.95 8.99
N THR A 263 4.04 50.00 9.26
CA THR A 263 2.61 50.28 9.42
C THR A 263 2.27 50.79 10.82
N ARG A 264 1.30 51.71 10.91
CA ARG A 264 0.71 52.17 12.18
C ARG A 264 -0.57 51.37 12.50
N HIS A 265 -0.47 50.05 12.48
CA HIS A 265 -1.60 49.15 12.75
C HIS A 265 -1.43 48.41 14.08
N SER A 266 -2.50 48.31 14.88
CA SER A 266 -2.45 47.71 16.23
C SER A 266 -2.09 46.22 16.21
N GLY A 267 -2.55 45.48 15.19
CA GLY A 267 -2.24 44.06 15.00
C GLY A 267 -0.83 43.73 14.50
N LYS A 268 0.06 44.72 14.31
CA LYS A 268 1.38 44.49 13.71
C LYS A 268 2.26 43.57 14.55
N TRP A 269 2.24 43.72 15.88
CA TRP A 269 3.12 42.95 16.76
C TRP A 269 2.73 41.48 16.82
N THR A 270 1.44 41.17 16.73
CA THR A 270 0.95 39.79 16.58
C THR A 270 1.47 39.16 15.30
N LEU A 271 1.39 39.88 14.18
CA LEU A 271 1.90 39.37 12.89
C LEU A 271 3.42 39.22 12.89
N ILE A 272 4.17 40.20 13.40
CA ILE A 272 5.62 40.13 13.49
C ILE A 272 6.04 38.93 14.36
N GLY A 273 5.47 38.76 15.55
CA GLY A 273 5.79 37.61 16.42
C GLY A 273 5.48 36.26 15.76
N ALA A 274 4.38 36.18 15.01
CA ALA A 274 4.03 35.01 14.21
C ALA A 274 5.08 34.70 13.13
N LEU A 275 5.48 35.71 12.34
CA LEU A 275 6.46 35.56 11.27
C LEU A 275 7.87 35.26 11.82
N SER A 276 8.28 35.92 12.90
CA SER A 276 9.57 35.67 13.55
C SER A 276 9.67 34.25 14.11
N LYS A 277 8.56 33.65 14.57
CA LYS A 277 8.54 32.23 14.99
C LYS A 277 8.80 31.29 13.81
N ILE A 278 8.29 31.62 12.62
CA ILE A 278 8.55 30.83 11.42
C ILE A 278 10.01 30.97 11.01
N GLU A 279 10.55 32.19 11.01
CA GLU A 279 11.95 32.47 10.69
C GLU A 279 12.90 31.75 11.67
N SER A 280 12.62 31.80 12.97
CA SER A 280 13.44 31.17 13.99
C SER A 280 13.38 29.63 14.00
N SER A 281 12.46 29.03 13.24
CA SER A 281 12.44 27.56 13.04
C SER A 281 13.66 27.05 12.29
N GLY A 282 14.36 27.91 11.54
CA GLY A 282 15.52 27.55 10.72
C GLY A 282 15.18 26.71 9.48
N LEU A 283 13.90 26.36 9.27
CA LEU A 283 13.46 25.54 8.14
C LEU A 283 13.67 26.24 6.80
N PHE A 284 13.53 27.57 6.75
CA PHE A 284 13.61 28.36 5.54
C PHE A 284 15.01 28.96 5.36
N LYS A 285 15.68 28.66 4.24
CA LYS A 285 17.04 29.10 3.95
C LYS A 285 17.17 29.59 2.50
N ASP A 286 18.10 30.51 2.27
CA ASP A 286 18.44 31.00 0.91
C ASP A 286 19.14 29.94 0.05
N LYS A 287 19.79 28.97 0.69
CA LYS A 287 20.35 27.77 0.05
C LYS A 287 19.66 26.54 0.63
N PRO A 288 18.45 26.22 0.14
CA PRO A 288 17.68 25.10 0.66
C PRO A 288 18.23 23.76 0.18
N THR A 289 17.65 22.67 0.69
CA THR A 289 17.90 21.33 0.16
C THR A 289 17.46 21.27 -1.32
N ASP A 290 18.36 20.84 -2.22
CA ASP A 290 17.99 20.64 -3.63
C ASP A 290 17.05 19.43 -3.74
N VAL A 291 15.82 19.69 -4.18
CA VAL A 291 14.78 18.67 -4.39
C VAL A 291 15.21 17.59 -5.38
N ARG A 292 16.15 17.88 -6.30
CA ARG A 292 16.72 16.86 -7.21
C ARG A 292 17.48 15.78 -6.45
N GLU A 293 18.06 16.09 -5.29
CA GLU A 293 18.72 15.08 -4.45
C GLU A 293 17.74 14.10 -3.83
N LEU A 294 16.49 14.52 -3.61
CA LEU A 294 15.47 13.73 -2.93
C LEU A 294 14.94 12.57 -3.80
N MET A 295 15.14 12.62 -5.12
CA MET A 295 14.64 11.60 -6.05
C MET A 295 15.76 11.13 -7.00
N ARG A 296 16.66 10.29 -6.47
CA ARG A 296 17.82 9.76 -7.20
C ARG A 296 17.70 8.27 -7.46
N ARG A 297 18.21 7.82 -8.62
CA ARG A 297 18.24 6.40 -9.00
C ARG A 297 18.90 5.53 -7.94
N GLY A 298 18.19 4.49 -7.54
CA GLY A 298 18.62 3.54 -6.51
C GLY A 298 18.72 4.09 -5.10
N LYS A 299 18.11 5.26 -4.83
CA LYS A 299 18.06 5.85 -3.49
C LYS A 299 16.62 5.97 -2.99
N ALA A 300 16.45 5.81 -1.69
CA ALA A 300 15.25 6.20 -0.95
C ALA A 300 15.59 7.38 -0.04
N SER A 301 15.00 8.53 -0.32
CA SER A 301 15.06 9.69 0.56
C SER A 301 13.88 9.64 1.51
N ILE A 302 14.14 9.54 2.81
CA ILE A 302 13.12 9.55 3.85
C ILE A 302 13.06 10.96 4.41
N ILE A 303 11.89 11.58 4.37
CA ILE A 303 11.57 12.81 5.08
C ILE A 303 10.99 12.40 6.43
N ASP A 304 11.84 12.40 7.46
CA ASP A 304 11.44 12.07 8.83
C ASP A 304 10.77 13.29 9.47
N LEU A 305 9.47 13.15 9.72
CA LEU A 305 8.61 14.19 10.27
C LEU A 305 8.19 13.90 11.71
N ARG A 306 8.83 12.93 12.38
CA ARG A 306 8.56 12.63 13.78
C ARG A 306 8.73 13.87 14.66
N GLY A 307 7.74 14.16 15.50
CA GLY A 307 7.76 15.29 16.41
C GLY A 307 7.58 16.67 15.76
N ILE A 308 7.43 16.74 14.44
CA ILE A 308 7.16 17.99 13.72
C ILE A 308 5.68 18.34 13.85
N GLU A 309 5.37 19.63 14.05
CA GLU A 309 3.99 20.11 14.16
C GLU A 309 3.24 19.92 12.83
N PRO A 310 1.95 19.49 12.85
CA PRO A 310 1.20 19.15 11.63
C PRO A 310 1.20 20.20 10.51
N SER A 311 1.10 21.50 10.81
CA SER A 311 1.14 22.55 9.78
C SER A 311 2.50 22.63 9.06
N TYR A 312 3.59 22.36 9.78
CA TYR A 312 4.91 22.25 9.17
C TYR A 312 5.03 20.98 8.32
N GLN A 313 4.45 19.86 8.78
CA GLN A 313 4.46 18.61 8.01
C GLN A 313 3.75 18.77 6.65
N THR A 314 2.52 19.29 6.65
CA THR A 314 1.73 19.51 5.42
C THR A 314 2.42 20.48 4.48
N LEU A 315 3.04 21.55 4.99
CA LEU A 315 3.79 22.49 4.18
C LEU A 315 5.05 21.87 3.55
N ILE A 316 5.86 21.16 4.34
CA ILE A 316 7.07 20.48 3.86
C ILE A 316 6.72 19.56 2.70
N VAL A 317 5.68 18.74 2.87
CA VAL A 317 5.21 17.83 1.83
C VAL A 317 4.71 18.62 0.62
N SER A 318 3.94 19.69 0.80
CA SER A 318 3.43 20.51 -0.30
C SER A 318 4.55 21.11 -1.15
N ARG A 319 5.52 21.78 -0.50
CA ARG A 319 6.64 22.46 -1.17
C ARG A 319 7.55 21.47 -1.89
N ILE A 320 7.93 20.38 -1.23
CA ILE A 320 8.78 19.33 -1.83
C ILE A 320 8.08 18.70 -3.03
N THR A 321 6.85 18.23 -2.86
CA THR A 321 6.16 17.48 -3.92
C THR A 321 5.75 18.36 -5.09
N SER A 322 5.35 19.62 -4.85
CA SER A 322 5.07 20.57 -5.93
C SER A 322 6.32 20.86 -6.75
N ARG A 323 7.45 21.16 -6.08
CA ARG A 323 8.71 21.43 -6.77
C ARG A 323 9.24 20.21 -7.52
N LEU A 324 9.17 19.04 -6.88
CA LEU A 324 9.57 17.77 -7.47
C LEU A 324 8.76 17.48 -8.74
N PHE A 325 7.44 17.69 -8.69
CA PHE A 325 6.59 17.42 -9.84
C PHE A 325 6.88 18.36 -11.01
N GLU A 326 7.10 19.65 -10.75
CA GLU A 326 7.52 20.62 -11.77
C GLU A 326 8.86 20.26 -12.42
N LEU A 327 9.85 19.88 -11.61
CA LEU A 327 11.15 19.42 -12.12
C LEU A 327 11.00 18.14 -12.95
N ARG A 328 10.13 17.23 -12.51
CA ARG A 328 9.85 15.99 -13.24
C ARG A 328 9.18 16.28 -14.59
N LYS A 329 8.22 17.21 -14.66
CA LYS A 329 7.60 17.65 -15.94
C LYS A 329 8.63 18.17 -16.94
N ARG A 330 9.74 18.75 -16.45
CA ARG A 330 10.86 19.27 -17.26
C ARG A 330 11.93 18.23 -17.58
N GLY A 331 11.83 17.01 -17.06
CA GLY A 331 12.85 15.98 -17.24
C GLY A 331 14.11 16.16 -16.38
N GLU A 332 14.08 17.04 -15.38
CA GLU A 332 15.24 17.33 -14.51
C GLU A 332 15.37 16.35 -13.33
N VAL A 333 14.39 15.45 -13.17
CA VAL A 333 14.34 14.43 -12.11
C VAL A 333 13.94 13.10 -12.73
N GLU A 334 14.49 12.01 -12.20
CA GLU A 334 14.21 10.65 -12.63
C GLU A 334 12.74 10.23 -12.35
N PRO A 335 12.16 9.34 -13.17
CA PRO A 335 10.92 8.65 -12.83
C PRO A 335 11.08 7.88 -11.52
N GLY A 336 10.06 7.89 -10.67
CA GLY A 336 10.15 7.32 -9.33
C GLY A 336 8.81 7.26 -8.63
N MET A 337 8.83 6.99 -7.33
CA MET A 337 7.62 6.91 -6.53
C MET A 337 7.73 7.73 -5.24
N ILE A 338 6.66 8.46 -4.95
CA ILE A 338 6.46 9.13 -3.66
C ILE A 338 5.62 8.21 -2.79
N VAL A 339 6.08 7.89 -1.59
CA VAL A 339 5.38 7.11 -0.58
C VAL A 339 4.90 8.06 0.50
N VAL A 340 3.60 8.05 0.81
CA VAL A 340 2.99 8.91 1.83
C VAL A 340 2.36 8.03 2.88
N GLU A 341 3.07 7.87 4.01
CA GLU A 341 2.54 7.21 5.19
C GLU A 341 1.54 8.13 5.90
N GLU A 342 0.51 7.54 6.52
CA GLU A 342 -0.60 8.28 7.13
C GLU A 342 -1.20 9.38 6.24
N ALA A 343 -1.45 9.04 4.97
CA ALA A 343 -1.84 10.00 3.95
C ALA A 343 -3.08 10.83 4.26
N HIS A 344 -3.91 10.40 5.22
CA HIS A 344 -5.06 11.19 5.69
C HIS A 344 -4.67 12.50 6.40
N ASN A 345 -3.42 12.63 6.85
CA ASN A 345 -2.87 13.88 7.38
C ASN A 345 -2.49 14.88 6.26
N PHE A 346 -2.16 14.37 5.07
CA PHE A 346 -1.60 15.16 3.97
C PHE A 346 -2.58 15.40 2.82
N ILE A 347 -3.57 14.51 2.67
CA ILE A 347 -4.60 14.55 1.63
C ILE A 347 -5.98 14.23 2.25
N PRO A 348 -6.45 14.99 3.26
CA PRO A 348 -7.74 14.74 3.88
C PRO A 348 -8.92 14.93 2.90
N GLU A 349 -9.99 14.15 3.08
CA GLU A 349 -11.23 14.24 2.28
C GLU A 349 -12.03 15.53 2.57
N ARG A 350 -12.10 15.94 3.84
CA ARG A 350 -12.95 17.06 4.29
C ARG A 350 -12.17 18.26 4.83
N GLU A 351 -11.08 17.98 5.53
CA GLU A 351 -10.22 19.00 6.12
C GLU A 351 -9.35 19.65 5.01
N LYS A 352 -8.74 20.79 5.32
CA LYS A 352 -7.79 21.43 4.40
C LYS A 352 -6.37 21.15 4.90
N ALA A 353 -5.51 20.73 3.99
CA ALA A 353 -4.06 20.68 4.17
C ALA A 353 -3.40 21.31 2.94
N VAL A 354 -2.33 22.10 3.12
CA VAL A 354 -1.62 22.73 1.99
C VAL A 354 -1.13 21.71 0.96
N SER A 355 -0.75 20.51 1.41
CA SER A 355 -0.25 19.42 0.55
C SER A 355 -1.32 18.79 -0.33
N THR A 356 -2.60 18.95 -0.02
CA THR A 356 -3.70 18.25 -0.72
C THR A 356 -3.67 18.52 -2.23
N ASN A 357 -3.49 19.78 -2.63
CA ASN A 357 -3.51 20.16 -4.05
C ASN A 357 -2.32 19.59 -4.81
N ALA A 358 -1.12 19.62 -4.21
CA ALA A 358 0.10 19.09 -4.81
C ALA A 358 -0.02 17.57 -5.04
N LEU A 359 -0.46 16.84 -4.02
CA LEU A 359 -0.60 15.39 -4.08
C LEU A 359 -1.77 14.95 -4.99
N ARG A 360 -2.88 15.70 -5.03
CA ARG A 360 -3.97 15.48 -6.01
C ARG A 360 -3.47 15.67 -7.44
N ALA A 361 -2.67 16.70 -7.72
CA ALA A 361 -2.10 16.92 -9.04
C ALA A 361 -1.17 15.78 -9.47
N ILE A 362 -0.38 15.24 -8.53
CA ILE A 362 0.46 14.06 -8.80
C ILE A 362 -0.39 12.81 -9.05
N ALA A 363 -1.47 12.60 -8.28
CA ALA A 363 -2.38 11.47 -8.50
C ALA A 363 -3.13 11.55 -9.84
N SER A 364 -3.43 12.75 -10.34
CA SER A 364 -4.16 12.93 -11.62
C SER A 364 -3.25 12.94 -12.85
N GLU A 365 -2.05 13.52 -12.75
CA GLU A 365 -1.16 13.73 -13.89
C GLU A 365 0.18 12.98 -13.80
N GLY A 366 0.60 12.56 -12.60
CA GLY A 366 1.91 11.97 -12.34
C GLY A 366 2.23 10.76 -13.21
N ARG A 367 1.22 9.95 -13.54
CA ARG A 367 1.31 8.84 -14.50
C ARG A 367 1.95 9.24 -15.83
N LYS A 368 1.57 10.40 -16.39
CA LYS A 368 2.08 10.89 -17.68
C LYS A 368 3.58 11.18 -17.65
N PHE A 369 4.09 11.45 -16.45
CA PHE A 369 5.49 11.81 -16.22
C PHE A 369 6.26 10.70 -15.51
N GLY A 370 5.67 9.53 -15.25
CA GLY A 370 6.33 8.44 -14.52
C GLY A 370 6.66 8.78 -13.06
N LEU A 371 5.83 9.62 -12.43
CA LEU A 371 5.89 9.90 -11.00
C LEU A 371 4.73 9.21 -10.28
N GLY A 372 5.05 8.10 -9.62
CA GLY A 372 4.11 7.31 -8.84
C GLY A 372 3.79 7.92 -7.49
N LEU A 373 2.64 7.53 -6.95
CA LEU A 373 2.20 7.88 -5.61
C LEU A 373 1.73 6.60 -4.92
N MET A 374 2.28 6.28 -3.76
CA MET A 374 1.81 5.24 -2.86
C MET A 374 1.20 5.89 -1.63
N VAL A 375 -0.09 5.66 -1.42
CA VAL A 375 -0.90 6.28 -0.37
C VAL A 375 -1.22 5.23 0.68
N ILE A 376 -0.83 5.48 1.94
CA ILE A 376 -0.97 4.48 3.00
C ILE A 376 -1.80 5.09 4.13
N SER A 377 -2.86 4.41 4.57
CA SER A 377 -3.74 4.95 5.61
C SER A 377 -4.59 3.89 6.31
N GLN A 378 -4.86 4.08 7.61
CA GLN A 378 -5.88 3.30 8.33
C GLN A 378 -7.32 3.71 8.09
N ARG A 379 -7.53 4.94 7.65
CA ARG A 379 -8.86 5.53 7.55
C ARG A 379 -9.09 5.95 6.11
N PRO A 380 -9.36 5.00 5.19
CA PRO A 380 -9.66 5.32 3.81
C PRO A 380 -10.78 6.36 3.68
N ALA A 381 -11.78 6.35 4.57
CA ALA A 381 -12.85 7.35 4.56
C ALA A 381 -12.40 8.78 4.88
N ARG A 382 -11.17 8.97 5.41
CA ARG A 382 -10.57 10.28 5.69
C ARG A 382 -9.58 10.75 4.62
N VAL A 383 -9.21 9.89 3.67
CA VAL A 383 -8.33 10.26 2.55
C VAL A 383 -9.17 10.71 1.37
N ASP A 384 -8.68 11.67 0.61
CA ASP A 384 -9.34 12.16 -0.58
C ASP A 384 -9.73 11.03 -1.56
N LYS A 385 -11.03 10.95 -1.86
CA LYS A 385 -11.60 9.90 -2.71
C LYS A 385 -11.10 9.95 -4.15
N ASN A 386 -10.74 11.14 -4.66
CA ASN A 386 -10.21 11.28 -6.00
C ASN A 386 -8.78 10.76 -6.08
N VAL A 387 -8.00 10.82 -4.99
CA VAL A 387 -6.68 10.19 -4.94
C VAL A 387 -6.81 8.67 -4.82
N ILE A 388 -7.70 8.17 -3.97
CA ILE A 388 -7.94 6.71 -3.86
C ILE A 388 -8.41 6.13 -5.19
N SER A 389 -9.35 6.79 -5.88
CA SER A 389 -9.89 6.28 -7.15
C SER A 389 -8.88 6.26 -8.30
N GLN A 390 -7.80 7.06 -8.21
CA GLN A 390 -6.70 7.04 -9.18
C GLN A 390 -5.66 5.94 -8.88
N CYS A 391 -5.72 5.30 -7.70
CA CYS A 391 -4.86 4.19 -7.34
C CYS A 391 -5.35 2.91 -8.04
N ASN A 392 -4.65 2.52 -9.11
CA ASN A 392 -4.99 1.32 -9.87
C ASN A 392 -4.60 0.03 -9.15
N THR A 393 -3.59 0.08 -8.28
CA THR A 393 -3.24 -1.04 -7.40
C THR A 393 -3.72 -0.71 -5.99
N GLN A 394 -4.57 -1.57 -5.44
CA GLN A 394 -5.13 -1.41 -4.11
C GLN A 394 -4.85 -2.66 -3.30
N ILE A 395 -4.18 -2.47 -2.16
CA ILE A 395 -3.82 -3.53 -1.23
C ILE A 395 -4.60 -3.29 0.05
N ILE A 396 -5.64 -4.10 0.24
CA ILE A 396 -6.62 -3.93 1.30
C ILE A 396 -6.38 -5.03 2.32
N MET A 397 -5.84 -4.67 3.47
CA MET A 397 -5.73 -5.60 4.59
C MET A 397 -6.96 -5.49 5.47
N LYS A 398 -6.94 -6.13 6.64
CA LYS A 398 -8.09 -6.15 7.55
C LYS A 398 -8.63 -4.75 7.85
N ILE A 399 -9.91 -4.53 7.56
CA ILE A 399 -10.66 -3.32 7.93
C ILE A 399 -12.00 -3.77 8.50
N THR A 400 -12.40 -3.17 9.62
CA THR A 400 -13.64 -3.52 10.33
C THR A 400 -14.60 -2.35 10.46
N ASN A 401 -14.15 -1.12 10.25
CA ASN A 401 -14.99 0.06 10.36
C ASN A 401 -15.95 0.15 9.16
N PRO A 402 -17.28 0.26 9.37
CA PRO A 402 -18.24 0.32 8.27
C PRO A 402 -18.06 1.50 7.32
N ASN A 403 -17.66 2.67 7.82
CA ASN A 403 -17.43 3.85 6.98
C ASN A 403 -16.24 3.64 6.04
N ASP A 404 -15.17 3.05 6.57
CA ASP A 404 -13.97 2.74 5.78
C ASP A 404 -14.24 1.65 4.74
N LEU A 405 -15.00 0.60 5.10
CA LEU A 405 -15.43 -0.44 4.16
C LEU A 405 -16.33 0.13 3.05
N ASN A 406 -17.24 1.05 3.40
CA ASN A 406 -18.07 1.72 2.41
C ASN A 406 -17.27 2.62 1.47
N ALA A 407 -16.21 3.28 1.98
CA ALA A 407 -15.30 4.05 1.13
C ALA A 407 -14.58 3.14 0.12
N ILE A 408 -14.12 1.97 0.56
CA ILE A 408 -13.52 0.95 -0.30
C ILE A 408 -14.52 0.43 -1.34
N LYS A 409 -15.73 0.06 -0.92
CA LYS A 409 -16.77 -0.43 -1.82
C LYS A 409 -17.12 0.57 -2.94
N LYS A 410 -17.03 1.88 -2.66
CA LYS A 410 -17.29 2.94 -3.64
C LYS A 410 -16.08 3.29 -4.51
N GLY A 411 -14.87 3.05 -4.00
CA GLY A 411 -13.62 3.42 -4.67
C GLY A 411 -13.01 2.31 -5.53
N ILE A 412 -13.56 1.10 -5.48
CA ILE A 412 -13.01 -0.08 -6.17
C ILE A 412 -14.03 -0.67 -7.12
N GLU A 413 -13.67 -0.71 -8.39
CA GLU A 413 -14.43 -1.42 -9.41
C GLU A 413 -14.25 -2.93 -9.24
N GLY A 414 -15.34 -3.70 -9.37
CA GLY A 414 -15.30 -5.17 -9.31
C GLY A 414 -15.24 -5.78 -7.89
N ILE A 415 -15.30 -4.97 -6.81
CA ILE A 415 -15.37 -5.53 -5.45
C ILE A 415 -16.79 -6.01 -5.11
N THR A 416 -16.93 -7.31 -4.85
CA THR A 416 -18.22 -7.91 -4.49
C THR A 416 -18.52 -7.75 -3.00
N SER A 417 -19.80 -7.85 -2.62
CA SER A 417 -20.18 -7.87 -1.19
C SER A 417 -19.53 -9.04 -0.43
N GLU A 418 -19.32 -10.18 -1.10
CA GLU A 418 -18.61 -11.34 -0.54
C GLU A 418 -17.15 -10.99 -0.18
N MET A 419 -16.45 -10.30 -1.08
CA MET A 419 -15.06 -9.86 -0.86
C MET A 419 -14.95 -8.87 0.31
N ILE A 420 -15.94 -7.98 0.48
CA ILE A 420 -15.98 -7.07 1.64
C ILE A 420 -16.12 -7.84 2.95
N GLU A 421 -16.94 -8.89 2.99
CA GLU A 421 -17.05 -9.76 4.17
C GLU A 421 -15.75 -10.53 4.44
N GLU A 422 -15.00 -10.87 3.39
CA GLU A 422 -13.68 -11.49 3.50
C GLU A 422 -12.64 -10.53 4.08
N VAL A 423 -12.60 -9.27 3.62
CA VAL A 423 -11.72 -8.20 4.16
C VAL A 423 -11.89 -8.04 5.68
N LYS A 424 -13.13 -8.12 6.19
CA LYS A 424 -13.42 -8.05 7.63
C LYS A 424 -12.76 -9.18 8.42
N ARG A 425 -12.58 -10.34 7.79
CA ARG A 425 -12.15 -11.60 8.44
C ARG A 425 -10.67 -11.90 8.23
N LEU A 426 -9.97 -11.17 7.37
CA LEU A 426 -8.54 -11.36 7.12
C LEU A 426 -7.70 -11.42 8.42
N PRO A 427 -6.67 -12.27 8.50
CA PRO A 427 -5.64 -12.19 9.53
C PRO A 427 -4.69 -11.00 9.26
N PRO A 428 -3.93 -10.58 10.29
CA PRO A 428 -2.72 -9.78 10.06
C PRO A 428 -1.78 -10.47 9.07
N GLY A 429 -1.15 -9.68 8.18
CA GLY A 429 -0.25 -10.20 7.15
C GLY A 429 -0.93 -10.77 5.90
N TYR A 430 -2.27 -10.74 5.82
CA TYR A 430 -3.00 -11.02 4.57
C TYR A 430 -3.62 -9.74 4.01
N ALA A 431 -3.75 -9.68 2.69
CA ALA A 431 -4.39 -8.60 1.99
C ALA A 431 -5.21 -9.11 0.80
N VAL A 432 -6.33 -8.46 0.51
CA VAL A 432 -6.94 -8.50 -0.82
C VAL A 432 -6.16 -7.54 -1.71
N VAL A 433 -5.69 -8.01 -2.86
CA VAL A 433 -4.98 -7.22 -3.85
C VAL A 433 -5.85 -7.09 -5.09
N VAL A 434 -6.11 -5.85 -5.47
CA VAL A 434 -6.75 -5.47 -6.73
C VAL A 434 -5.73 -4.68 -7.54
N SER A 435 -5.53 -5.03 -8.80
CA SER A 435 -4.61 -4.30 -9.66
C SER A 435 -5.03 -4.40 -11.10
N SER A 436 -4.81 -3.36 -11.91
CA SER A 436 -5.07 -3.43 -13.36
C SER A 436 -4.25 -4.51 -14.11
N GLY A 437 -3.24 -5.10 -13.47
CA GLY A 437 -2.49 -6.23 -14.01
C GLY A 437 -3.05 -7.61 -13.64
N ILE A 438 -4.07 -7.67 -12.78
CA ILE A 438 -4.70 -8.90 -12.30
C ILE A 438 -6.19 -8.81 -12.62
N ASP A 439 -6.73 -9.78 -13.36
CA ASP A 439 -8.10 -9.69 -13.90
C ASP A 439 -9.19 -9.79 -12.82
N MET A 440 -8.85 -10.29 -11.62
CA MET A 440 -9.76 -10.33 -10.49
C MET A 440 -9.04 -10.13 -9.15
N PRO A 441 -9.75 -9.67 -8.10
CA PRO A 441 -9.15 -9.55 -6.78
C PRO A 441 -8.62 -10.89 -6.26
N ILE A 442 -7.44 -10.88 -5.66
CA ILE A 442 -6.80 -12.06 -5.07
C ILE A 442 -6.47 -11.85 -3.61
N VAL A 443 -6.46 -12.91 -2.82
CA VAL A 443 -5.94 -12.88 -1.45
C VAL A 443 -4.47 -13.24 -1.46
N VAL A 444 -3.65 -12.39 -0.84
CA VAL A 444 -2.20 -12.55 -0.76
C VAL A 444 -1.78 -12.59 0.69
N ARG A 445 -0.99 -13.60 1.07
CA ARG A 445 -0.23 -13.61 2.31
C ARG A 445 1.09 -12.88 2.07
N ILE A 446 1.22 -11.71 2.65
CA ILE A 446 2.37 -10.81 2.47
C ILE A 446 3.64 -11.49 3.00
N ARG A 447 4.70 -11.46 2.19
CA ARG A 447 6.00 -12.05 2.56
C ARG A 447 6.63 -11.31 3.73
N VAL A 448 7.57 -11.97 4.38
CA VAL A 448 8.47 -11.29 5.33
C VAL A 448 9.33 -10.24 4.64
N ARG A 449 9.66 -9.15 5.35
CA ARG A 449 10.58 -8.09 4.92
C ARG A 449 12.03 -8.59 4.89
N LYS A 450 12.80 -8.12 3.92
CA LYS A 450 14.26 -8.33 3.83
C LYS A 450 14.99 -7.49 4.88
N SER A 451 14.51 -6.27 5.08
CA SER A 451 15.02 -5.31 6.06
C SER A 451 14.26 -5.40 7.39
N ALA A 452 14.85 -4.87 8.45
CA ALA A 452 14.20 -4.80 9.75
C ALA A 452 12.92 -3.96 9.68
N HIS A 453 12.03 -4.16 10.64
CA HIS A 453 10.87 -3.31 10.86
C HIS A 453 10.90 -2.80 12.30
N SER A 454 10.61 -1.52 12.50
CA SER A 454 10.46 -0.92 13.82
C SER A 454 9.34 -1.65 14.56
N GLU A 455 9.65 -2.47 15.56
CA GLU A 455 8.61 -3.10 16.37
C GLU A 455 7.86 -2.03 17.18
N ALA A 456 6.56 -2.25 17.40
CA ALA A 456 5.83 -1.46 18.38
C ALA A 456 6.53 -1.62 19.74
N VAL A 457 6.75 -0.50 20.44
CA VAL A 457 7.38 -0.50 21.77
C VAL A 457 6.59 -1.46 22.68
N LYS A 458 7.21 -2.57 23.09
CA LYS A 458 6.62 -3.47 24.07
C LYS A 458 6.59 -2.73 25.41
N VAL A 459 5.39 -2.37 25.86
CA VAL A 459 5.17 -1.62 27.11
C VAL A 459 5.43 -2.49 28.35
N VAL A 460 5.39 -3.83 28.19
CA VAL A 460 5.70 -4.79 29.24
C VAL A 460 6.72 -5.77 28.67
N GLU A 461 7.86 -5.92 29.35
CA GLU A 461 8.77 -7.04 29.13
C GLU A 461 8.02 -8.32 29.52
N SER A 462 7.47 -9.01 28.52
CA SER A 462 7.02 -10.37 28.71
C SER A 462 8.25 -11.28 28.70
N GLU A 463 8.69 -11.74 29.87
CA GLU A 463 9.52 -12.94 29.99
C GLU A 463 8.70 -14.11 29.45
N VAL A 464 8.76 -14.31 28.13
CA VAL A 464 8.39 -15.58 27.55
C VAL A 464 9.72 -16.20 27.15
N GLU A 465 10.21 -17.12 27.98
CA GLU A 465 11.27 -18.03 27.59
C GLU A 465 10.92 -18.59 26.21
N GLU A 466 11.76 -18.29 25.21
CA GLU A 466 11.71 -18.99 23.94
C GLU A 466 12.05 -20.45 24.20
N VAL A 467 11.03 -21.26 24.48
CA VAL A 467 11.17 -22.72 24.41
C VAL A 467 11.62 -23.02 22.98
N PRO A 468 12.81 -23.61 22.77
CA PRO A 468 13.28 -23.92 21.42
C PRO A 468 12.27 -24.89 20.83
N ARG A 469 11.56 -24.45 19.79
CA ARG A 469 10.63 -25.31 19.04
C ARG A 469 11.46 -26.41 18.39
N LYS A 470 11.52 -27.58 19.04
CA LYS A 470 11.95 -28.82 18.40
C LYS A 470 11.14 -28.99 17.11
N SER A 471 11.86 -29.29 16.05
CA SER A 471 11.41 -29.56 14.69
C SER A 471 10.55 -30.82 14.62
N GLN A 472 9.33 -30.77 15.16
CA GLN A 472 8.30 -31.77 14.91
C GLN A 472 6.99 -31.02 14.60
N ASP A 473 6.33 -31.47 13.53
CA ASP A 473 5.07 -30.99 12.94
C ASP A 473 5.12 -29.78 12.01
N SER A 474 5.82 -29.98 10.88
CA SER A 474 5.61 -29.26 9.62
C SER A 474 4.29 -29.59 8.91
N GLU A 475 3.50 -30.57 9.38
CA GLU A 475 2.21 -30.92 8.77
C GLU A 475 0.98 -30.29 9.44
N GLU A 476 0.97 -30.07 10.76
CA GLU A 476 -0.22 -29.50 11.44
C GLU A 476 -0.41 -27.98 11.25
N LYS A 477 0.64 -27.24 10.90
CA LYS A 477 0.55 -25.82 10.53
C LYS A 477 -0.06 -25.56 9.15
N LYS A 478 -0.25 -26.59 8.32
CA LYS A 478 -0.99 -26.51 7.04
C LYS A 478 -2.52 -26.41 7.19
N ARG A 479 -3.04 -26.28 8.43
CA ARG A 479 -4.45 -25.97 8.68
C ARG A 479 -4.76 -24.53 8.22
N GLY A 480 -5.02 -24.40 6.91
CA GLY A 480 -5.31 -23.15 6.21
C GLY A 480 -6.35 -22.32 6.94
N PHE A 481 -6.12 -21.02 6.99
CA PHE A 481 -6.91 -20.10 7.81
C PHE A 481 -8.39 -20.08 7.38
N PHE A 482 -8.66 -20.24 6.07
CA PHE A 482 -10.02 -20.35 5.53
C PHE A 482 -10.81 -21.57 6.05
N SER A 483 -10.12 -22.64 6.47
CA SER A 483 -10.77 -23.81 7.09
C SER A 483 -11.26 -23.54 8.53
N LYS A 484 -10.69 -22.54 9.22
CA LYS A 484 -11.01 -22.24 10.64
C LYS A 484 -12.06 -21.15 10.82
N ILE A 485 -12.17 -20.19 9.89
CA ILE A 485 -13.14 -19.07 10.02
C ILE A 485 -14.59 -19.56 10.07
N PHE A 486 -14.92 -20.69 9.43
CA PHE A 486 -16.31 -21.12 9.22
C PHE A 486 -16.68 -22.40 9.99
N ARG A 487 -15.90 -22.79 10.99
CA ARG A 487 -16.28 -23.89 11.93
C ARG A 487 -17.32 -23.49 12.98
N ARG A 488 -17.80 -22.25 12.95
CA ARG A 488 -18.90 -21.76 13.79
C ARG A 488 -19.94 -21.09 12.89
N GLY A 489 -20.74 -21.92 12.24
CA GLY A 489 -22.11 -21.63 11.81
C GLY A 489 -23.02 -22.48 12.67
#